data_AF-A0A2N9YIN9-F1
#
_entry.id   AF-A0A2N9YIN9-F1
#
_cell.length_a   1.000
_cell.length_b   1.000
_cell.length_c   1.000
_cell.angle_alpha   90.00
_cell.angle_beta   90.00
_cell.angle_gamma   90.00
#
_symmetry.space_group_name_H-M   'P 1'
#
loop_
_entity.id
_entity.type
_entity.pdbx_description
1 polymer ?
#
loop_
_entity_poly.entity_id
_entity_poly.type
_entity_poly.pdbx_seq_one_letter_code
_entity_poly.pdbx_strand_id
1 'polypeptide(L)'
;MSTKTDLTVTSVGLDNTGLSVLNVAVNLLKKHQIQATLLQPEDTNGQIIIVDLDNPVGKTFYQQFQSAGKRQLIILSDKIVNDTRHLVLRKPVLVQTLKDLLIETVKQPSNRTFTSPPLTVTSATSSPTNCVTSMETSNLSTQQRPVAAVDSLFHVLRKARTEGQIIQVFYSPHPPLFINSKQGVIATSCNREVLYKIIFNQYNSVRYQILTDADFQILSSGKQILALERVLWCATLYGSQAELIGDISPTTPVRLKAWPNLSRLECEPVHIQLSALLASQTLSLKQVEEKTGLEWGIIVGFYNAVALAGLIDVHATTVGNTNVAYKTQPKKRLFNRILQRLKLQPTIPAI
;
A
#
# COMPACT_ATOMS: atom_id res chain seq x y z
N MET A 1 -19.23 6.22 -34.11
CA MET A 1 -18.27 5.28 -34.74
C MET A 1 -17.22 4.92 -33.70
N SER A 2 -17.30 3.73 -33.07
CA SER A 2 -16.26 3.30 -32.11
C SER A 2 -14.96 3.03 -32.84
N THR A 3 -13.91 3.76 -32.49
CA THR A 3 -12.55 3.55 -33.01
C THR A 3 -12.02 2.23 -32.45
N LYS A 4 -12.07 1.19 -33.29
CA LYS A 4 -11.46 -0.11 -33.04
C LYS A 4 -9.95 0.09 -32.87
N THR A 5 -9.41 -0.32 -31.73
CA THR A 5 -7.97 -0.18 -31.44
C THR A 5 -7.28 -1.48 -31.79
N ASP A 6 -6.39 -1.44 -32.78
CA ASP A 6 -5.58 -2.57 -33.22
C ASP A 6 -4.22 -2.55 -32.47
N LEU A 7 -3.98 -3.61 -31.71
CA LEU A 7 -2.82 -3.82 -30.85
C LEU A 7 -1.94 -4.94 -31.43
N THR A 8 -0.63 -4.73 -31.51
CA THR A 8 0.31 -5.81 -31.85
C THR A 8 1.12 -6.23 -30.64
N VAL A 9 1.18 -7.54 -30.39
CA VAL A 9 1.92 -8.12 -29.26
C VAL A 9 3.00 -9.06 -29.79
N THR A 10 4.23 -8.95 -29.28
CA THR A 10 5.31 -9.90 -29.53
C THR A 10 5.65 -10.62 -28.23
N SER A 11 5.94 -11.92 -28.31
CA SER A 11 6.52 -12.71 -27.21
C SER A 11 7.97 -13.08 -27.52
N VAL A 12 8.87 -12.91 -26.55
CA VAL A 12 10.29 -13.28 -26.69
C VAL A 12 10.70 -14.23 -25.56
N GLY A 13 11.13 -15.44 -25.93
CA GLY A 13 11.67 -16.43 -24.97
C GLY A 13 10.62 -17.14 -24.11
N LEU A 14 9.32 -16.93 -24.34
CA LEU A 14 8.26 -17.66 -23.63
C LEU A 14 8.26 -19.14 -24.00
N ASP A 15 8.01 -19.99 -23.01
CA ASP A 15 7.76 -21.42 -23.19
C ASP A 15 6.33 -21.69 -23.71
N ASN A 16 6.02 -22.95 -24.04
CA ASN A 16 4.70 -23.34 -24.53
C ASN A 16 3.55 -22.96 -23.57
N THR A 17 3.82 -23.03 -22.27
CA THR A 17 2.87 -22.63 -21.22
C THR A 17 2.61 -21.13 -21.28
N GLY A 18 3.66 -20.31 -21.29
CA GLY A 18 3.56 -18.85 -21.40
C GLY A 18 2.89 -18.39 -22.68
N LEU A 19 3.20 -19.03 -23.81
CA LEU A 19 2.54 -18.77 -25.10
C LEU A 19 1.05 -19.10 -25.06
N SER A 20 0.66 -20.20 -24.41
CA SER A 20 -0.75 -20.57 -24.24
C SER A 20 -1.50 -19.54 -23.40
N VAL A 21 -0.91 -19.11 -22.29
CA VAL A 21 -1.46 -18.05 -21.43
C VAL A 21 -1.64 -16.75 -22.21
N LEU A 22 -0.62 -16.35 -22.98
CA LEU A 22 -0.67 -15.14 -23.82
C LEU A 22 -1.74 -15.23 -24.89
N ASN A 23 -1.84 -16.36 -25.60
CA ASN A 23 -2.86 -16.58 -26.62
C ASN A 23 -4.28 -16.47 -26.06
N VAL A 24 -4.53 -17.05 -24.89
CA VAL A 24 -5.84 -16.93 -24.23
C VAL A 24 -6.10 -15.48 -23.81
N ALA A 25 -5.12 -14.81 -23.19
CA ALA A 25 -5.26 -13.43 -22.75
C ALA A 25 -5.56 -12.47 -23.93
N VAL A 26 -4.84 -12.60 -25.04
CA VAL A 26 -5.04 -11.84 -26.29
C VAL A 26 -6.42 -12.09 -26.88
N ASN A 27 -6.88 -13.35 -26.93
CA ASN A 27 -8.22 -13.67 -27.43
C ASN A 27 -9.34 -13.07 -26.57
N LEU A 28 -9.14 -12.96 -25.25
CA LEU A 28 -10.11 -12.34 -24.35
C LEU A 28 -10.21 -10.82 -24.54
N LEU A 29 -9.22 -10.15 -25.17
CA LEU A 29 -9.29 -8.73 -25.48
C LEU A 29 -10.39 -8.38 -26.48
N LYS A 30 -10.78 -9.32 -27.35
CA LYS A 30 -11.89 -9.15 -28.31
C LYS A 30 -13.20 -8.80 -27.60
N LYS A 31 -13.43 -9.34 -26.39
CA LYS A 31 -14.60 -9.03 -25.55
C LYS A 31 -14.62 -7.57 -25.08
N HIS A 32 -13.47 -6.89 -25.11
CA HIS A 32 -13.28 -5.51 -24.71
C HIS A 32 -13.12 -4.56 -25.91
N GLN A 33 -13.52 -4.96 -27.12
CA GLN A 33 -13.40 -4.18 -28.36
C GLN A 33 -11.95 -3.82 -28.76
N ILE A 34 -10.96 -4.51 -28.19
CA ILE A 34 -9.55 -4.39 -28.54
C ILE A 34 -9.22 -5.57 -29.44
N GLN A 35 -8.78 -5.31 -30.68
CA GLN A 35 -8.23 -6.37 -31.52
C GLN A 35 -6.74 -6.42 -31.30
N ALA A 36 -6.27 -7.55 -30.79
CA ALA A 36 -4.87 -7.81 -30.56
C ALA A 36 -4.40 -8.94 -31.47
N THR A 37 -3.27 -8.71 -32.13
CA THR A 37 -2.62 -9.66 -33.02
C THR A 37 -1.29 -10.06 -32.41
N LEU A 38 -1.10 -11.37 -32.24
CA LEU A 38 0.21 -11.92 -31.86
C LEU A 38 1.07 -11.98 -33.12
N LEU A 39 2.22 -11.31 -33.08
CA LEU A 39 3.21 -11.37 -34.15
C LEU A 39 4.01 -12.67 -34.07
N GLN A 40 4.63 -13.05 -35.18
CA GLN A 40 5.51 -14.21 -35.21
C GLN A 40 6.70 -14.01 -34.25
N PRO A 41 7.27 -15.07 -33.65
CA PRO A 41 8.37 -14.95 -32.68
C PRO A 41 9.59 -14.18 -33.19
N GLU A 42 9.87 -14.23 -34.50
CA GLU A 42 10.92 -13.47 -35.18
C GLU A 42 10.59 -11.99 -35.40
N ASP A 43 9.32 -11.61 -35.35
CA ASP A 43 8.88 -10.22 -35.52
C ASP A 43 8.80 -9.51 -34.18
N THR A 44 9.85 -8.74 -33.91
CA THR A 44 9.97 -7.97 -32.68
C THR A 44 9.23 -6.64 -32.70
N ASN A 45 8.60 -6.24 -33.82
CA ASN A 45 8.02 -4.90 -33.99
C ASN A 45 6.66 -4.68 -33.31
N GLY A 46 6.29 -5.55 -32.36
CA GLY A 46 5.09 -5.40 -31.55
C GLY A 46 5.06 -4.08 -30.78
N GLN A 47 3.86 -3.51 -30.63
CA GLN A 47 3.60 -2.37 -29.75
C GLN A 47 3.78 -2.75 -28.28
N ILE A 48 3.42 -3.99 -27.91
CA ILE A 48 3.72 -4.56 -26.60
C ILE A 48 4.62 -5.77 -26.82
N ILE A 49 5.72 -5.84 -26.07
CA ILE A 49 6.66 -6.93 -26.11
C ILE A 49 6.69 -7.58 -24.74
N ILE A 50 6.45 -8.88 -24.69
CA ILE A 50 6.51 -9.67 -23.47
C ILE A 50 7.78 -10.50 -23.54
N VAL A 51 8.74 -10.26 -22.64
CA VAL A 51 10.05 -10.91 -22.63
C VAL A 51 10.21 -11.79 -21.41
N ASP A 52 10.63 -13.03 -21.62
CA ASP A 52 11.01 -13.95 -20.56
C ASP A 52 12.50 -13.79 -20.19
N LEU A 53 12.81 -13.21 -19.03
CA LEU A 53 14.18 -13.03 -18.56
C LEU A 53 14.79 -14.28 -17.91
N ASP A 54 14.04 -15.34 -17.68
CA ASP A 54 14.64 -16.62 -17.27
C ASP A 54 15.20 -17.36 -18.48
N ASN A 55 14.67 -17.08 -19.67
CA ASN A 55 15.13 -17.62 -20.94
C ASN A 55 16.37 -16.86 -21.46
N PRO A 56 17.44 -17.55 -21.92
CA PRO A 56 18.63 -16.90 -22.47
C PRO A 56 18.32 -15.97 -23.67
N VAL A 57 17.37 -16.34 -24.53
CA VAL A 57 16.95 -15.52 -25.67
C VAL A 57 16.34 -14.20 -25.20
N GLY A 58 15.49 -14.24 -24.18
CA GLY A 58 14.85 -13.04 -23.63
C GLY A 58 15.84 -12.14 -22.89
N LYS A 59 16.85 -12.68 -22.20
CA LYS A 59 17.94 -11.88 -21.61
C LYS A 59 18.71 -11.11 -22.67
N THR A 60 19.11 -11.78 -23.75
CA THR A 60 19.83 -11.15 -24.87
C THR A 60 18.99 -10.05 -25.50
N PHE A 61 17.71 -10.33 -25.76
CA PHE A 61 16.79 -9.33 -26.30
C PHE A 61 16.65 -8.12 -25.38
N TYR A 62 16.45 -8.34 -24.08
CA TYR A 62 16.32 -7.26 -23.09
C TYR A 62 17.54 -6.33 -23.05
N GLN A 63 18.76 -6.88 -23.13
CA GLN A 63 19.99 -6.09 -23.15
C GLN A 63 20.12 -5.22 -24.40
N GLN A 64 19.58 -5.70 -25.53
CA GLN A 64 19.60 -5.01 -26.82
C GLN A 64 18.39 -4.10 -27.03
N PHE A 65 17.36 -4.23 -26.18
CA PHE A 65 16.11 -3.50 -26.33
C PHE A 65 16.33 -2.01 -26.08
N GLN A 66 16.06 -1.22 -27.12
CA GLN A 66 16.00 0.23 -27.04
C GLN A 66 14.54 0.66 -27.10
N SER A 67 14.14 1.52 -26.16
CA SER A 67 12.79 2.08 -26.11
C SER A 67 12.64 3.13 -27.21
N ALA A 68 12.38 2.69 -28.45
CA ALA A 68 12.14 3.56 -29.59
C ALA A 68 10.64 3.56 -29.95
N GLY A 69 10.06 4.76 -30.06
CA GLY A 69 8.65 4.95 -30.44
C GLY A 69 7.65 4.56 -29.34
N LYS A 70 6.50 4.02 -29.75
CA LYS A 70 5.36 3.67 -28.85
C LYS A 70 5.43 2.23 -28.29
N ARG A 71 6.61 1.61 -28.30
CA ARG A 71 6.80 0.20 -27.91
C ARG A 71 6.95 0.09 -26.40
N GLN A 72 6.17 -0.80 -25.78
CA GLN A 72 6.22 -1.09 -24.35
C GLN A 72 6.76 -2.50 -24.10
N LEU A 73 7.57 -2.65 -23.05
CA LEU A 73 8.15 -3.92 -22.65
C LEU A 73 7.54 -4.39 -21.32
N ILE A 74 7.13 -5.66 -21.28
CA ILE A 74 6.68 -6.39 -20.09
C ILE A 74 7.66 -7.54 -19.88
N ILE A 75 8.24 -7.61 -18.70
CA ILE A 75 9.22 -8.60 -18.29
C ILE A 75 8.52 -9.71 -17.53
N LEU A 76 8.83 -10.96 -17.85
CA LEU A 76 8.45 -12.15 -17.09
C LEU A 76 9.70 -12.77 -16.46
N SER A 77 9.68 -13.04 -15.15
CA SER A 77 10.74 -13.81 -14.50
C SER A 77 10.22 -14.53 -13.25
N ASP A 78 10.81 -15.67 -12.91
CA ASP A 78 10.64 -16.32 -11.61
C ASP A 78 11.50 -15.64 -10.52
N LYS A 79 12.59 -14.98 -10.94
CA LYS A 79 13.51 -14.27 -10.07
C LYS A 79 13.04 -12.83 -9.81
N ILE A 80 13.55 -12.26 -8.72
CA ILE A 80 13.37 -10.83 -8.46
C ILE A 80 14.22 -10.05 -9.47
N VAL A 81 13.57 -9.30 -10.34
CA VAL A 81 14.22 -8.43 -11.33
C VAL A 81 14.07 -6.99 -10.87
N ASN A 82 15.20 -6.32 -10.63
CA ASN A 82 15.23 -4.91 -10.26
C ASN A 82 15.22 -4.03 -11.52
N ASP A 83 14.08 -4.00 -12.23
CA ASP A 83 13.85 -3.15 -13.39
C ASP A 83 12.88 -2.02 -13.04
N THR A 84 13.32 -0.78 -13.23
CA THR A 84 12.55 0.44 -12.94
C THR A 84 11.93 1.08 -14.18
N ARG A 85 12.26 0.57 -15.38
CA ARG A 85 11.89 1.11 -16.70
C ARG A 85 10.68 0.39 -17.29
N HIS A 86 10.46 -0.87 -16.93
CA HIS A 86 9.51 -1.77 -17.56
C HIS A 86 8.65 -2.51 -16.53
N LEU A 87 7.46 -2.94 -16.95
CA LEU A 87 6.56 -3.70 -16.08
C LEU A 87 7.12 -5.10 -15.87
N VAL A 88 7.28 -5.53 -14.61
CA VAL A 88 7.79 -6.86 -14.26
C VAL A 88 6.65 -7.71 -13.69
N LEU A 89 6.39 -8.86 -14.30
CA LEU A 89 5.47 -9.88 -13.83
C LEU A 89 6.25 -11.10 -13.34
N ARG A 90 5.91 -11.56 -12.14
CA ARG A 90 6.46 -12.80 -11.61
C ARG A 90 5.71 -14.01 -12.18
N LYS A 91 6.44 -15.06 -12.54
CA LYS A 91 5.84 -16.35 -12.90
C LYS A 91 5.35 -17.09 -11.64
N PRO A 92 4.29 -17.92 -11.72
CA PRO A 92 3.47 -18.19 -12.90
C PRO A 92 2.53 -17.02 -13.24
N VAL A 93 2.44 -16.69 -14.53
CA VAL A 93 1.57 -15.61 -15.00
C VAL A 93 0.17 -16.15 -15.27
N LEU A 94 -0.84 -15.56 -14.63
CA LEU A 94 -2.23 -15.92 -14.86
C LEU A 94 -2.80 -15.18 -16.08
N VAL A 95 -3.68 -15.87 -16.83
CA VAL A 95 -4.39 -15.31 -18.00
C VAL A 95 -5.08 -13.99 -17.66
N GLN A 96 -5.76 -13.93 -16.51
CA GLN A 96 -6.51 -12.75 -16.10
C GLN A 96 -5.59 -11.56 -15.82
N THR A 97 -4.48 -11.79 -15.11
CA THR A 97 -3.46 -10.77 -14.82
C THR A 97 -2.87 -10.20 -16.10
N LEU A 98 -2.52 -11.07 -17.06
CA LEU A 98 -1.94 -10.65 -18.32
C LEU A 98 -2.94 -9.88 -19.19
N LYS A 99 -4.19 -10.36 -19.25
CA LYS A 99 -5.28 -9.67 -19.97
C LYS A 99 -5.51 -8.26 -19.42
N ASP A 100 -5.63 -8.13 -18.10
CA ASP A 100 -5.90 -6.83 -17.47
C ASP A 100 -4.76 -5.85 -17.72
N LEU A 101 -3.51 -6.32 -17.67
CA LEU A 101 -2.34 -5.51 -17.97
C LEU A 101 -2.30 -5.08 -19.44
N LEU A 102 -2.61 -5.97 -20.39
CA LEU A 102 -2.72 -5.60 -21.81
C LEU A 102 -3.82 -4.53 -22.05
N ILE A 103 -4.96 -4.64 -21.36
CA ILE A 103 -6.03 -3.63 -21.43
C ILE A 103 -5.54 -2.28 -20.88
N GLU A 104 -4.83 -2.31 -19.75
CA GLU A 104 -4.29 -1.09 -19.13
C GLU A 104 -3.25 -0.43 -20.03
N THR A 105 -2.33 -1.21 -20.60
CA THR A 105 -1.30 -0.72 -21.52
C THR A 105 -1.89 -0.04 -22.76
N VAL A 106 -2.96 -0.60 -23.34
CA VAL A 106 -3.65 -0.02 -24.50
C VAL A 106 -4.32 1.32 -24.17
N LYS A 107 -4.84 1.46 -22.95
CA LYS A 107 -5.56 2.66 -22.51
C LYS A 107 -4.64 3.82 -22.13
N GLN A 108 -3.34 3.58 -21.99
CA GLN A 108 -2.37 4.62 -21.66
C GLN A 108 -1.72 5.20 -22.94
N PRO A 109 -1.92 6.48 -23.27
CA PRO A 109 -1.18 7.11 -24.36
C PRO A 109 0.33 7.10 -24.04
N SER A 110 1.10 6.66 -25.01
CA SER A 110 2.55 6.47 -24.97
C SER A 110 3.27 7.80 -24.65
N ASN A 111 3.54 8.03 -23.36
CA ASN A 111 4.45 9.07 -22.86
C ASN A 111 4.82 8.78 -21.40
N ARG A 112 5.50 7.66 -21.15
CA ARG A 112 6.34 7.48 -19.96
C ARG A 112 7.59 6.71 -20.31
N THR A 113 8.49 7.37 -21.05
CA THR A 113 9.91 7.07 -20.91
C THR A 113 10.29 7.56 -19.52
N PHE A 114 10.48 6.65 -18.55
CA PHE A 114 11.11 7.01 -17.29
C PHE A 114 12.59 7.26 -17.60
N THR A 115 12.92 8.48 -18.01
CA THR A 115 14.30 8.97 -18.00
C THR A 115 14.72 9.09 -16.55
N SER A 116 15.64 8.21 -16.12
CA SER A 116 16.45 8.46 -14.94
C SER A 116 17.11 9.84 -15.08
N PRO A 117 17.30 10.61 -13.99
CA PRO A 117 18.14 11.80 -14.05
C PRO A 117 19.55 11.37 -14.48
N PRO A 118 20.26 12.15 -15.32
CA PRO A 118 21.63 11.84 -15.66
C PRO A 118 22.47 11.89 -14.37
N LEU A 119 23.22 10.82 -14.10
CA LEU A 119 24.30 10.83 -13.13
C LEU A 119 25.29 11.90 -13.57
N THR A 120 25.16 13.09 -12.99
CA THR A 120 26.10 14.18 -13.18
C THR A 120 27.29 13.87 -12.30
N VAL A 121 28.28 13.17 -12.86
CA VAL A 121 29.61 13.14 -12.29
C VAL A 121 30.20 14.51 -12.55
N THR A 122 30.29 15.32 -11.51
CA THR A 122 30.98 16.60 -11.51
C THR A 122 32.42 16.38 -11.96
N SER A 123 32.80 16.97 -13.08
CA SER A 123 34.19 17.24 -13.43
C SER A 123 34.22 18.64 -14.01
N ALA A 124 34.77 19.57 -13.23
CA ALA A 124 35.02 20.93 -13.68
C ALA A 124 36.02 20.91 -14.84
N THR A 125 35.81 21.73 -15.88
CA THR A 125 36.65 22.88 -16.26
C THR A 125 36.27 23.41 -17.67
N SER A 126 36.14 24.74 -17.76
CA SER A 126 36.21 25.65 -18.93
C SER A 126 35.13 25.67 -20.03
N SER A 127 34.45 26.83 -20.10
CA SER A 127 33.58 27.44 -21.13
C SER A 127 34.35 27.90 -22.40
N PRO A 128 33.77 28.67 -23.37
CA PRO A 128 32.36 28.91 -23.77
C PRO A 128 32.14 28.85 -25.32
N THR A 129 30.88 29.00 -25.82
CA THR A 129 30.47 29.92 -26.92
C THR A 129 29.03 29.66 -27.42
N ASN A 130 28.20 30.72 -27.34
CA ASN A 130 27.01 31.18 -28.11
C ASN A 130 26.21 30.21 -29.02
N CYS A 131 24.87 30.25 -28.98
CA CYS A 131 24.03 31.21 -29.74
C CYS A 131 22.52 30.86 -29.73
N VAL A 132 21.73 31.95 -29.75
CA VAL A 132 20.28 32.22 -29.86
C VAL A 132 19.49 31.37 -30.88
N THR A 133 18.23 30.99 -30.59
CA THR A 133 16.98 31.47 -31.26
C THR A 133 15.73 30.67 -30.85
N SER A 134 14.67 31.44 -30.62
CA SER A 134 13.27 31.19 -30.26
C SER A 134 12.47 30.25 -31.18
N MET A 135 11.38 29.65 -30.68
CA MET A 135 10.00 29.90 -31.16
C MET A 135 8.94 29.13 -30.36
N GLU A 136 7.84 29.84 -30.11
CA GLU A 136 6.60 29.42 -29.47
C GLU A 136 5.85 28.33 -30.28
N THR A 137 5.03 27.50 -29.62
CA THR A 137 3.56 27.50 -29.81
C THR A 137 2.81 26.42 -29.01
N SER A 138 1.69 26.85 -28.45
CA SER A 138 0.46 26.10 -28.10
C SER A 138 0.47 25.09 -26.95
N ASN A 139 0.13 25.64 -25.77
CA ASN A 139 -0.48 24.94 -24.64
C ASN A 139 -1.79 24.23 -25.03
N LEU A 140 -1.89 22.93 -24.72
CA LEU A 140 -3.17 22.27 -24.48
C LEU A 140 -3.10 21.58 -23.11
N SER A 141 -3.82 22.15 -22.15
CA SER A 141 -3.83 21.74 -20.75
C SER A 141 -4.59 20.43 -20.55
N THR A 142 -3.87 19.31 -20.45
CA THR A 142 -4.34 18.12 -19.71
C THR A 142 -3.88 18.27 -18.28
N GLN A 143 -4.81 18.49 -17.34
CA GLN A 143 -4.54 18.54 -15.91
C GLN A 143 -3.93 17.21 -15.45
N GLN A 144 -2.59 17.13 -15.44
CA GLN A 144 -1.85 16.12 -14.71
C GLN A 144 -2.12 16.35 -13.21
N ARG A 145 -2.89 15.44 -12.58
CA ARG A 145 -2.95 15.39 -11.12
C ARG A 145 -1.54 15.12 -10.58
N PRO A 146 -1.09 15.86 -9.57
CA PRO A 146 0.25 15.71 -9.03
C PRO A 146 0.41 14.34 -8.37
N VAL A 147 1.43 13.59 -8.80
CA VAL A 147 1.94 12.43 -8.06
C VAL A 147 2.73 12.99 -6.88
N ALA A 148 2.21 12.80 -5.66
CA ALA A 148 2.85 13.29 -4.46
C ALA A 148 4.03 12.40 -4.04
N ALA A 149 4.90 12.96 -3.19
CA ALA A 149 6.24 12.53 -2.80
C ALA A 149 6.38 11.05 -2.36
N VAL A 150 7.64 10.61 -2.31
CA VAL A 150 8.07 9.30 -1.81
C VAL A 150 8.00 9.29 -0.29
N ASP A 151 6.93 8.71 0.25
CA ASP A 151 6.70 8.59 1.69
C ASP A 151 6.64 7.12 2.10
N SER A 152 6.65 6.81 3.41
CA SER A 152 6.33 5.44 3.88
C SER A 152 4.81 5.21 3.85
N LEU A 153 4.35 3.95 3.75
CA LEU A 153 2.91 3.62 3.78
C LEU A 153 2.23 4.21 5.01
N PHE A 154 2.89 4.17 6.17
CA PHE A 154 2.40 4.76 7.41
C PHE A 154 2.09 6.26 7.23
N HIS A 155 3.03 7.04 6.71
CA HIS A 155 2.85 8.47 6.50
C HIS A 155 1.71 8.77 5.51
N VAL A 156 1.64 8.01 4.41
CA VAL A 156 0.59 8.17 3.41
C VAL A 156 -0.79 7.83 3.96
N LEU A 157 -0.95 6.73 4.69
CA LEU A 157 -2.23 6.35 5.28
C LEU A 157 -2.66 7.32 6.38
N ARG A 158 -1.72 7.77 7.21
CA ARG A 158 -1.99 8.78 8.25
C ARG A 158 -2.48 10.07 7.62
N LYS A 159 -1.76 10.59 6.63
CA LYS A 159 -2.13 11.80 5.90
C LYS A 159 -3.51 11.66 5.26
N ALA A 160 -3.75 10.57 4.53
CA ALA A 160 -5.02 10.30 3.88
C ALA A 160 -6.19 10.26 4.88
N ARG A 161 -5.97 9.72 6.08
CA ARG A 161 -6.99 9.67 7.13
C ARG A 161 -7.26 11.05 7.71
N THR A 162 -6.22 11.80 8.06
CA THR A 162 -6.34 13.15 8.62
C THR A 162 -7.00 14.12 7.64
N GLU A 163 -6.69 14.02 6.36
CA GLU A 163 -7.22 14.91 5.30
C GLU A 163 -8.54 14.39 4.69
N GLY A 164 -9.05 13.23 5.13
CA GLY A 164 -10.29 12.65 4.59
C GLY A 164 -10.23 12.32 3.09
N GLN A 165 -9.04 12.00 2.59
CA GLN A 165 -8.78 11.80 1.16
C GLN A 165 -9.17 10.41 0.67
N ILE A 166 -9.40 10.35 -0.64
CA ILE A 166 -9.51 9.11 -1.39
C ILE A 166 -8.28 9.04 -2.26
N ILE A 167 -7.46 8.01 -2.10
CA ILE A 167 -6.17 7.92 -2.77
C ILE A 167 -5.92 6.53 -3.35
N GLN A 168 -5.10 6.48 -4.38
CA GLN A 168 -4.50 5.26 -4.88
C GLN A 168 -3.01 5.30 -4.56
N VAL A 169 -2.52 4.24 -3.94
CA VAL A 169 -1.13 4.14 -3.52
C VAL A 169 -0.45 2.99 -4.25
N PHE A 170 0.68 3.32 -4.85
CA PHE A 170 1.47 2.45 -5.71
C PHE A 170 2.69 1.93 -4.96
N TYR A 171 2.86 0.60 -5.03
CA TYR A 171 3.94 -0.14 -4.40
C TYR A 171 4.51 -1.09 -5.44
N SER A 172 5.64 -0.77 -6.06
CA SER A 172 6.25 -1.71 -7.01
C SER A 172 6.83 -2.92 -6.26
N PRO A 173 6.63 -4.17 -6.70
CA PRO A 173 5.92 -4.64 -7.91
C PRO A 173 4.47 -5.09 -7.66
N HIS A 174 3.86 -4.68 -6.56
CA HIS A 174 2.55 -5.14 -6.10
C HIS A 174 1.38 -4.31 -6.67
N PRO A 175 0.17 -4.91 -6.75
CA PRO A 175 -1.04 -4.16 -7.10
C PRO A 175 -1.25 -2.96 -6.17
N PRO A 176 -1.79 -1.85 -6.71
CA PRO A 176 -2.03 -0.66 -5.92
C PRO A 176 -3.10 -0.89 -4.84
N LEU A 177 -2.98 -0.15 -3.75
CA LEU A 177 -4.00 -0.04 -2.72
C LEU A 177 -4.90 1.15 -3.04
N PHE A 178 -6.21 0.98 -2.94
CA PHE A 178 -7.18 2.07 -3.09
C PHE A 178 -7.77 2.37 -1.72
N ILE A 179 -7.56 3.57 -1.22
CA ILE A 179 -7.96 3.98 0.13
C ILE A 179 -9.10 4.96 -0.01
N ASN A 180 -10.21 4.71 0.67
CA ASN A 180 -11.26 5.71 0.88
C ASN A 180 -11.36 6.00 2.38
N SER A 181 -10.69 7.06 2.82
CA SER A 181 -10.65 7.44 4.24
C SER A 181 -12.00 7.89 4.78
N LYS A 182 -12.86 8.45 3.93
CA LYS A 182 -14.22 8.87 4.33
C LYS A 182 -15.08 7.66 4.70
N GLN A 183 -14.93 6.57 3.95
CA GLN A 183 -15.63 5.31 4.19
C GLN A 183 -14.88 4.38 5.14
N GLY A 184 -13.62 4.69 5.49
CA GLY A 184 -12.79 3.86 6.37
C GLY A 184 -12.39 2.53 5.75
N VAL A 185 -12.23 2.46 4.43
CA VAL A 185 -11.96 1.21 3.71
C VAL A 185 -10.71 1.28 2.83
N ILE A 186 -10.09 0.11 2.65
CA ILE A 186 -9.06 -0.14 1.65
C ILE A 186 -9.54 -1.23 0.71
N ALA A 187 -9.55 -0.96 -0.59
CA ALA A 187 -9.75 -1.96 -1.62
C ALA A 187 -8.39 -2.42 -2.18
N THR A 188 -8.19 -3.73 -2.29
CA THR A 188 -6.92 -4.29 -2.78
C THR A 188 -7.11 -5.62 -3.50
N SER A 189 -6.24 -5.88 -4.47
CA SER A 189 -6.08 -7.20 -5.09
C SER A 189 -4.94 -8.02 -4.46
N CYS A 190 -4.21 -7.44 -3.49
CA CYS A 190 -3.14 -8.12 -2.78
C CYS A 190 -3.72 -9.17 -1.83
N ASN A 191 -3.08 -10.34 -1.76
CA ASN A 191 -3.34 -11.29 -0.69
C ASN A 191 -2.76 -10.76 0.65
N ARG A 192 -3.15 -11.43 1.74
CA ARG A 192 -2.78 -11.02 3.09
C ARG A 192 -1.26 -11.01 3.31
N GLU A 193 -0.56 -11.99 2.77
CA GLU A 193 0.90 -12.14 2.91
C GLU A 193 1.65 -10.98 2.24
N VAL A 194 1.24 -10.57 1.03
CA VAL A 194 1.80 -9.42 0.33
C VAL A 194 1.47 -8.12 1.06
N LEU A 195 0.24 -7.97 1.54
CA LEU A 195 -0.16 -6.79 2.31
C LEU A 195 0.72 -6.63 3.56
N TYR A 196 1.02 -7.71 4.28
CA TYR A 196 1.96 -7.66 5.40
C TYR A 196 3.35 -7.21 4.97
N LYS A 197 3.92 -7.80 3.91
CA LYS A 197 5.25 -7.37 3.43
C LYS A 197 5.32 -5.88 3.09
N ILE A 198 4.23 -5.33 2.56
CA ILE A 198 4.07 -3.90 2.28
C ILE A 198 4.02 -3.08 3.59
N ILE A 199 3.27 -3.56 4.58
CA ILE A 199 3.11 -2.92 5.90
C ILE A 199 4.41 -2.89 6.71
N PHE A 200 5.13 -4.01 6.77
CA PHE A 200 6.38 -4.17 7.53
C PHE A 200 7.60 -3.52 6.85
N ASN A 201 7.35 -2.57 5.94
CA ASN A 201 8.32 -1.67 5.34
C ASN A 201 9.57 -2.37 4.74
N GLN A 202 9.38 -3.50 4.04
CA GLN A 202 10.43 -4.04 3.17
C GLN A 202 10.59 -3.23 1.86
N TYR A 203 9.79 -2.17 1.68
CA TYR A 203 9.78 -1.30 0.49
C TYR A 203 9.69 0.17 0.91
N ASN A 204 10.83 0.88 0.87
CA ASN A 204 11.00 2.22 1.48
C ASN A 204 10.33 3.38 0.73
N SER A 205 9.58 3.15 -0.34
CA SER A 205 9.15 4.24 -1.22
C SER A 205 7.81 3.98 -1.86
N VAL A 206 6.80 4.73 -1.43
CA VAL A 206 5.43 4.62 -1.92
C VAL A 206 5.08 5.91 -2.65
N ARG A 207 4.35 5.78 -3.77
CA ARG A 207 3.81 6.93 -4.50
C ARG A 207 2.30 6.91 -4.36
N TYR A 208 1.66 8.07 -4.30
CA TYR A 208 0.19 8.11 -4.29
C TYR A 208 -0.37 9.21 -5.18
N GLN A 209 -1.63 9.04 -5.56
CA GLN A 209 -2.43 10.02 -6.25
C GLN A 209 -3.81 10.14 -5.62
N ILE A 210 -4.39 11.33 -5.67
CA ILE A 210 -5.75 11.58 -5.19
C ILE A 210 -6.77 11.13 -6.25
N LEU A 211 -7.78 10.42 -5.80
CA LEU A 211 -8.89 9.92 -6.61
C LEU A 211 -10.19 10.68 -6.30
N THR A 212 -11.10 10.68 -7.25
CA THR A 212 -12.50 11.03 -6.97
C THR A 212 -13.25 9.83 -6.38
N ASP A 213 -14.41 10.08 -5.77
CA ASP A 213 -15.32 9.02 -5.33
C ASP A 213 -15.72 8.08 -6.50
N ALA A 214 -15.95 8.63 -7.70
CA ALA A 214 -16.30 7.84 -8.89
C ALA A 214 -15.13 6.96 -9.36
N ASP A 215 -13.91 7.50 -9.42
CA ASP A 215 -12.71 6.74 -9.76
C ASP A 215 -12.49 5.60 -8.77
N PHE A 216 -12.70 5.86 -7.48
CA PHE A 216 -12.59 4.82 -6.45
C PHE A 216 -13.58 3.68 -6.71
N GLN A 217 -14.87 3.95 -6.95
CA GLN A 217 -15.85 2.89 -7.20
C GLN A 217 -15.49 2.01 -8.40
N ILE A 218 -15.02 2.64 -9.48
CA ILE A 218 -14.61 1.92 -10.70
C ILE A 218 -13.37 1.07 -10.39
N LEU A 219 -12.35 1.66 -9.78
CA LEU A 219 -11.06 1.02 -9.55
C LEU A 219 -11.09 0.01 -8.41
N SER A 220 -11.98 0.16 -7.41
CA SER A 220 -12.17 -0.80 -6.31
C SER A 220 -13.04 -1.99 -6.71
N SER A 221 -13.73 -1.93 -7.84
CA SER A 221 -14.64 -2.99 -8.28
C SER A 221 -13.93 -4.34 -8.39
N GLY A 222 -14.58 -5.38 -7.84
CA GLY A 222 -14.06 -6.76 -7.82
C GLY A 222 -12.87 -7.00 -6.88
N LYS A 223 -12.50 -6.03 -6.02
CA LYS A 223 -11.37 -6.14 -5.09
C LYS A 223 -11.83 -6.53 -3.69
N GLN A 224 -10.89 -7.08 -2.92
CA GLN A 224 -11.12 -7.33 -1.51
C GLN A 224 -11.22 -5.99 -0.76
N ILE A 225 -12.24 -5.85 0.08
CA ILE A 225 -12.42 -4.69 0.95
C ILE A 225 -11.92 -5.03 2.36
N LEU A 226 -11.04 -4.18 2.88
CA LEU A 226 -10.46 -4.25 4.21
C LEU A 226 -10.81 -2.99 5.00
N ALA A 227 -10.87 -3.11 6.33
CA ALA A 227 -11.01 -1.94 7.20
C ALA A 227 -9.69 -1.15 7.22
N LEU A 228 -9.76 0.15 6.91
CA LEU A 228 -8.62 1.07 6.96
C LEU A 228 -7.98 1.08 8.35
N GLU A 229 -8.78 1.06 9.41
CA GLU A 229 -8.31 1.07 10.79
C GLU A 229 -7.32 -0.07 11.08
N ARG A 230 -7.62 -1.28 10.58
CA ARG A 230 -6.76 -2.45 10.79
C ARG A 230 -5.41 -2.29 10.09
N VAL A 231 -5.42 -1.86 8.84
CA VAL A 231 -4.18 -1.69 8.06
C VAL A 231 -3.35 -0.52 8.59
N LEU A 232 -4.01 0.58 8.95
CA LEU A 232 -3.35 1.74 9.55
C LEU A 232 -2.75 1.39 10.92
N TRP A 233 -3.43 0.58 11.73
CA TRP A 233 -2.89 0.09 13.00
C TRP A 233 -1.56 -0.63 12.79
N CYS A 234 -1.51 -1.63 11.90
CA CYS A 234 -0.29 -2.39 11.63
C CYS A 234 0.80 -1.52 10.99
N ALA A 235 0.44 -0.67 10.02
CA ALA A 235 1.38 0.27 9.41
C ALA A 235 1.98 1.25 10.43
N THR A 236 1.21 1.64 11.45
CA THR A 236 1.71 2.51 12.52
C THR A 236 2.61 1.74 13.47
N LEU A 237 2.19 0.55 13.87
CA LEU A 237 2.90 -0.29 14.83
C LEU A 237 4.31 -0.64 14.36
N TYR A 238 4.47 -0.90 13.06
CA TYR A 238 5.71 -1.40 12.48
C TYR A 238 6.41 -0.42 11.52
N GLY A 239 5.69 0.59 11.03
CA GLY A 239 6.18 1.51 10.00
C GLY A 239 6.54 2.92 10.49
N SER A 240 6.41 3.20 11.80
CA SER A 240 6.73 4.52 12.36
C SER A 240 8.23 4.77 12.60
N GLN A 241 9.11 3.78 12.35
CA GLN A 241 10.58 3.92 12.41
C GLN A 241 11.10 4.55 13.73
N ALA A 242 10.46 4.23 14.85
CA ALA A 242 10.76 4.81 16.17
C ALA A 242 10.59 6.34 16.29
N GLU A 243 9.89 6.96 15.34
CA GLU A 243 9.50 8.36 15.36
C GLU A 243 8.14 8.54 16.06
N LEU A 244 8.05 9.49 16.99
CA LEU A 244 6.79 9.81 17.69
C LEU A 244 5.90 10.68 16.81
N ILE A 245 4.59 10.39 16.84
CA ILE A 245 3.62 11.25 16.15
C ILE A 245 3.30 12.52 16.94
N GLY A 246 3.40 13.67 16.27
CA GLY A 246 3.05 14.97 16.85
C GLY A 246 4.10 15.48 17.83
N ASP A 247 3.78 16.55 18.56
CA ASP A 247 4.75 17.30 19.36
C ASP A 247 4.92 16.76 20.80
N ILE A 248 4.70 15.46 21.02
CA ILE A 248 4.74 14.88 22.37
C ILE A 248 6.19 14.52 22.75
N SER A 249 6.67 15.12 23.84
CA SER A 249 7.97 14.74 24.41
C SER A 249 7.94 13.31 24.96
N PRO A 250 8.99 12.49 24.74
CA PRO A 250 9.18 11.18 25.36
C PRO A 250 9.02 11.13 26.88
N THR A 251 9.21 12.27 27.55
CA THR A 251 9.11 12.43 29.00
C THR A 251 7.71 12.84 29.48
N THR A 252 6.78 13.10 28.56
CA THR A 252 5.40 13.46 28.88
C THR A 252 4.66 12.23 29.43
N PRO A 253 4.08 12.28 30.63
CA PRO A 253 3.30 11.16 31.15
C PRO A 253 2.00 10.95 30.38
N VAL A 254 1.74 9.69 30.01
CA VAL A 254 0.55 9.28 29.26
C VAL A 254 -0.11 8.07 29.92
N ARG A 255 -1.40 7.87 29.64
CA ARG A 255 -2.17 6.72 30.08
C ARG A 255 -3.13 6.28 28.98
N LEU A 256 -3.47 4.99 28.94
CA LEU A 256 -4.60 4.50 28.13
C LEU A 256 -5.93 4.75 28.85
N LYS A 257 -6.87 5.41 28.17
CA LYS A 257 -8.26 5.56 28.65
C LYS A 257 -9.11 4.30 28.40
N ALA A 258 -8.75 3.50 27.40
CA ALA A 258 -9.34 2.21 27.14
C ALA A 258 -8.30 1.30 26.45
N TRP A 259 -8.50 -0.01 26.57
CA TRP A 259 -7.68 -0.98 25.85
C TRP A 259 -7.98 -0.92 24.36
N PRO A 260 -6.97 -1.10 23.48
CA PRO A 260 -7.23 -1.33 22.07
C PRO A 260 -8.05 -2.60 21.87
N ASN A 261 -8.75 -2.71 20.74
CA ASN A 261 -9.54 -3.90 20.42
C ASN A 261 -8.64 -5.05 19.96
N LEU A 262 -7.93 -5.67 20.90
CA LEU A 262 -6.95 -6.73 20.66
C LEU A 262 -7.53 -7.99 19.99
N SER A 263 -8.87 -8.15 19.98
CA SER A 263 -9.51 -9.26 19.26
C SER A 263 -9.62 -9.04 17.75
N ARG A 264 -9.52 -7.78 17.29
CA ARG A 264 -9.66 -7.39 15.88
C ARG A 264 -8.39 -6.78 15.30
N LEU A 265 -7.49 -6.34 16.15
CA LEU A 265 -6.20 -5.75 15.80
C LEU A 265 -5.10 -6.78 15.99
N GLU A 266 -4.08 -6.70 15.17
CA GLU A 266 -2.91 -7.56 15.36
C GLU A 266 -2.10 -7.08 16.55
N CYS A 267 -1.83 -8.02 17.45
CA CYS A 267 -1.07 -7.79 18.65
C CYS A 267 -0.26 -9.02 19.04
N GLU A 268 1.05 -8.84 19.16
CA GLU A 268 1.94 -9.74 19.90
C GLU A 268 1.80 -9.58 21.42
N PRO A 269 2.28 -10.56 22.22
CA PRO A 269 2.24 -10.51 23.68
C PRO A 269 2.81 -9.22 24.28
N VAL A 270 3.82 -8.63 23.64
CA VAL A 270 4.45 -7.37 24.07
C VAL A 270 3.44 -6.21 24.09
N HIS A 271 2.50 -6.17 23.14
CA HIS A 271 1.47 -5.13 23.05
C HIS A 271 0.39 -5.33 24.12
N ILE A 272 0.13 -6.57 24.53
CA ILE A 272 -0.77 -6.88 25.65
C ILE A 272 -0.14 -6.37 26.96
N GLN A 273 1.16 -6.62 27.15
CA GLN A 273 1.91 -6.13 28.30
C GLN A 273 1.90 -4.60 28.37
N LEU A 274 2.18 -3.93 27.24
CA LEU A 274 2.13 -2.47 27.14
C LEU A 274 0.72 -1.91 27.39
N SER A 275 -0.32 -2.57 26.86
CA SER A 275 -1.72 -2.20 27.12
C SER A 275 -2.06 -2.29 28.61
N ALA A 276 -1.68 -3.38 29.27
CA ALA A 276 -1.92 -3.57 30.70
C ALA A 276 -1.19 -2.53 31.55
N LEU A 277 0.08 -2.25 31.23
CA LEU A 277 0.91 -1.29 31.94
C LEU A 277 0.32 0.13 31.83
N LEU A 278 0.07 0.61 30.61
CA LEU A 278 -0.41 1.97 30.36
C LEU A 278 -1.89 2.16 30.70
N ALA A 279 -2.70 1.10 30.80
CA ALA A 279 -4.06 1.22 31.35
C ALA A 279 -4.05 1.39 32.88
N SER A 280 -3.06 0.80 33.54
CA SER A 280 -2.96 0.75 35.00
C SER A 280 -2.17 1.92 35.59
N GLN A 281 -1.25 2.51 34.84
CA GLN A 281 -0.30 3.51 35.32
C GLN A 281 -0.16 4.67 34.34
N THR A 282 -0.01 5.89 34.87
CA THR A 282 0.38 7.06 34.08
C THR A 282 1.89 7.13 34.06
N LEU A 283 2.51 6.90 32.90
CA LEU A 283 3.96 6.81 32.72
C LEU A 283 4.38 7.57 31.48
N SER A 284 5.58 8.15 31.50
CA SER A 284 6.24 8.60 30.27
C SER A 284 6.78 7.42 29.48
N LEU A 285 7.01 7.60 28.18
CA LEU A 285 7.55 6.53 27.33
C LEU A 285 8.95 6.09 27.76
N LYS A 286 9.75 7.01 28.32
CA LYS A 286 11.06 6.68 28.92
C LYS A 286 10.93 5.79 30.15
N GLN A 287 9.97 6.07 31.03
CA GLN A 287 9.69 5.19 32.17
C GLN A 287 9.15 3.82 31.74
N VAL A 288 8.39 3.76 30.64
CA VAL A 288 7.95 2.49 30.05
C VAL A 288 9.15 1.70 29.55
N GLU A 289 10.08 2.34 28.83
CA GLU A 289 11.33 1.73 28.34
C GLU A 289 12.14 1.14 29.50
N GLU A 290 12.45 1.95 30.52
CA GLU A 290 13.20 1.51 31.70
C GLU A 290 12.53 0.33 32.43
N LYS A 291 11.21 0.35 32.56
CA LYS A 291 10.46 -0.65 33.34
C LYS A 291 10.26 -1.96 32.59
N THR A 292 10.14 -1.91 31.26
CA THR A 292 9.84 -3.09 30.45
C THR A 292 11.09 -3.69 29.81
N GLY A 293 12.15 -2.90 29.61
CA GLY A 293 13.33 -3.31 28.85
C GLY A 293 13.06 -3.55 27.37
N LEU A 294 11.89 -3.13 26.85
CA LEU A 294 11.54 -3.29 25.44
C LEU A 294 12.30 -2.29 24.56
N GLU A 295 12.50 -2.65 23.29
CA GLU A 295 13.11 -1.76 22.30
C GLU A 295 12.27 -0.49 22.12
N TRP A 296 12.94 0.68 22.05
CA TRP A 296 12.32 1.98 21.83
C TRP A 296 11.33 1.99 20.64
N GLY A 297 11.70 1.35 19.52
CA GLY A 297 10.85 1.25 18.33
C GLY A 297 9.51 0.56 18.60
N ILE A 298 9.49 -0.49 19.41
CA ILE A 298 8.26 -1.21 19.80
C ILE A 298 7.37 -0.32 20.66
N ILE A 299 7.97 0.40 21.62
CA ILE A 299 7.24 1.30 22.52
C ILE A 299 6.62 2.45 21.73
N VAL A 300 7.39 3.08 20.85
CA VAL A 300 6.93 4.19 19.99
C VAL A 300 5.87 3.71 19.01
N GLY A 301 6.09 2.59 18.32
CA GLY A 301 5.12 2.02 17.40
C GLY A 301 3.78 1.72 18.08
N PHE A 302 3.82 1.11 19.27
CA PHE A 302 2.63 0.86 20.07
C PHE A 302 1.94 2.15 20.49
N TYR A 303 2.70 3.10 21.06
CA TYR A 303 2.19 4.41 21.46
C TYR A 303 1.49 5.15 20.31
N ASN A 304 2.13 5.21 19.15
CA ASN A 304 1.57 5.86 17.96
C ASN A 304 0.26 5.19 17.53
N ALA A 305 0.19 3.86 17.55
CA ALA A 305 -1.00 3.11 17.15
C ALA A 305 -2.19 3.42 18.08
N VAL A 306 -1.98 3.41 19.40
CA VAL A 306 -3.02 3.75 20.38
C VAL A 306 -3.38 5.24 20.37
N ALA A 307 -2.42 6.13 20.07
CA ALA A 307 -2.68 7.55 19.91
C ALA A 307 -3.55 7.83 18.67
N LEU A 308 -3.28 7.19 17.53
CA LEU A 308 -4.12 7.29 16.32
C LEU A 308 -5.49 6.63 16.47
N ALA A 309 -5.61 5.62 17.32
CA ALA A 309 -6.90 5.07 17.73
C ALA A 309 -7.65 6.02 18.69
N GLY A 310 -7.01 7.12 19.11
CA GLY A 310 -7.56 8.08 20.04
C GLY A 310 -7.81 7.42 21.39
N LEU A 311 -6.87 6.61 21.90
CA LEU A 311 -6.97 5.86 23.16
C LEU A 311 -6.02 6.36 24.26
N ILE A 312 -5.30 7.46 24.01
CA ILE A 312 -4.38 8.07 24.96
C ILE A 312 -5.06 9.24 25.69
N ASP A 313 -4.75 9.35 26.98
CA ASP A 313 -4.92 10.54 27.80
C ASP A 313 -3.52 11.11 28.11
N VAL A 314 -3.33 12.40 27.85
CA VAL A 314 -2.04 13.09 28.02
C VAL A 314 -2.12 13.89 29.30
N HIS A 315 -1.36 13.48 30.30
CA HIS A 315 -1.26 14.19 31.57
C HIS A 315 0.01 15.04 31.55
N ALA A 316 -0.08 16.22 30.96
CA ALA A 316 0.96 17.23 31.12
C ALA A 316 1.03 17.62 32.60
N THR A 317 2.07 17.18 33.31
CA THR A 317 2.25 17.53 34.72
C THR A 317 2.54 19.03 34.82
N THR A 318 1.54 19.83 35.20
CA THR A 318 1.83 20.84 36.22
C THR A 318 2.10 20.04 37.49
N VAL A 319 3.31 20.14 38.03
CA VAL A 319 3.70 19.52 39.30
C VAL A 319 2.68 19.96 40.37
N GLY A 320 1.78 19.06 40.72
CA GLY A 320 0.65 19.32 41.59
C GLY A 320 0.26 18.02 42.27
N ASN A 321 0.85 17.82 43.44
CA ASN A 321 0.63 16.68 44.31
C ASN A 321 -0.85 16.61 44.73
N THR A 322 -1.65 15.74 44.12
CA THR A 322 -2.95 15.35 44.69
C THR A 322 -3.15 13.85 44.57
N ASN A 323 -2.97 13.17 45.71
CA ASN A 323 -3.67 11.93 46.01
C ASN A 323 -5.16 12.15 45.79
N VAL A 324 -5.71 11.63 44.70
CA VAL A 324 -7.16 11.49 44.55
C VAL A 324 -7.48 10.02 44.76
N ALA A 325 -7.99 9.73 45.96
CA ALA A 325 -8.55 8.45 46.32
C ALA A 325 -9.61 8.02 45.28
N TYR A 326 -9.41 6.86 44.67
CA TYR A 326 -10.43 6.23 43.84
C TYR A 326 -11.62 5.85 44.72
N LYS A 327 -12.73 6.59 44.59
CA LYS A 327 -14.03 6.13 45.09
C LYS A 327 -14.47 4.91 44.28
N THR A 328 -14.40 3.74 44.90
CA THR A 328 -14.93 2.48 44.38
C THR A 328 -16.46 2.59 44.26
N GLN A 329 -16.96 2.77 43.03
CA GLN A 329 -18.38 2.56 42.74
C GLN A 329 -18.63 1.05 42.58
N PRO A 330 -19.55 0.43 43.34
CA PRO A 330 -19.75 -1.02 43.32
C PRO A 330 -20.50 -1.45 42.04
N LYS A 331 -19.81 -2.14 41.13
CA LYS A 331 -20.43 -2.83 40.00
C LYS A 331 -21.20 -4.08 40.48
N LYS A 332 -22.48 -3.94 40.81
CA LYS A 332 -23.42 -5.07 41.00
C LYS A 332 -24.79 -4.79 40.37
N ARG A 333 -24.95 -4.81 39.04
CA ARG A 333 -26.30 -4.81 38.42
C ARG A 333 -26.50 -5.63 37.13
N LEU A 334 -25.44 -6.12 36.47
CA LEU A 334 -25.61 -6.93 35.24
C LEU A 334 -25.65 -8.44 35.51
N PHE A 335 -24.76 -8.98 36.35
CA PHE A 335 -24.72 -10.41 36.65
C PHE A 335 -25.92 -10.93 37.46
N ASN A 336 -26.48 -10.11 38.36
CA ASN A 336 -27.69 -10.48 39.11
C ASN A 336 -28.94 -10.65 38.22
N ARG A 337 -29.02 -9.94 37.09
CA ARG A 337 -30.14 -10.06 36.15
C ARG A 337 -30.09 -11.35 35.34
N ILE A 338 -28.88 -11.85 35.04
CA ILE A 338 -28.68 -13.12 34.34
C ILE A 338 -28.96 -14.29 35.29
N LEU A 339 -28.47 -14.21 36.53
CA LEU A 339 -28.74 -15.22 37.57
C LEU A 339 -30.23 -15.29 37.97
N GLN A 340 -30.95 -14.17 37.96
CA GLN A 340 -32.41 -14.18 38.22
C GLN A 340 -33.22 -14.82 37.09
N ARG A 341 -32.74 -14.78 35.84
CA ARG A 341 -33.41 -15.44 34.71
C ARG A 341 -33.10 -16.93 34.58
N LEU A 342 -32.02 -17.40 35.22
CA LEU A 342 -31.59 -18.80 35.22
C LEU A 342 -32.14 -19.63 36.38
N LYS A 343 -33.05 -19.08 37.21
CA LYS A 343 -33.83 -19.89 38.16
C LYS A 343 -34.83 -20.75 37.37
N LEU A 344 -34.34 -21.90 36.94
CA LEU A 344 -35.12 -23.05 36.48
C LEU A 344 -36.23 -23.34 37.50
N GLN A 345 -37.47 -23.37 37.04
CA GLN A 345 -38.61 -23.88 37.82
C GLN A 345 -38.39 -25.39 38.06
N PRO A 346 -38.52 -25.89 39.30
CA PRO A 346 -38.65 -27.32 39.51
C PRO A 346 -40.11 -27.71 39.23
N THR A 347 -40.38 -28.25 38.05
CA THR A 347 -41.57 -29.06 37.82
C THR A 347 -41.14 -30.52 37.77
N ILE A 348 -41.23 -31.20 38.90
CA ILE A 348 -41.34 -32.65 38.96
C ILE A 348 -42.80 -32.93 39.34
N PRO A 349 -43.57 -33.68 38.53
CA PRO A 349 -44.89 -34.14 38.95
C PRO A 349 -44.73 -35.34 39.88
N ALA A 350 -45.55 -35.38 40.92
CA ALA A 350 -45.71 -36.55 41.77
C ALA A 350 -46.49 -37.65 41.04
N ILE A 351 -45.94 -38.87 41.03
CA ILE A 351 -46.68 -40.13 41.20
C ILE A 351 -45.91 -40.95 42.22
#